data_AF-A0A167AMA4-F1
#
_entry.id   AF-A0A167AMA4-F1
#
_cell.length_a   1.000
_cell.length_b   1.000
_cell.length_c   1.000
_cell.angle_alpha   90.00
_cell.angle_beta   90.00
_cell.angle_gamma   90.00
#
_symmetry.space_group_name_H-M   'P 1'
#
loop_
_entity.id
_entity.type
_entity.pdbx_description
1 polymer ?
#
loop_
_entity_poly.entity_id
_entity_poly.type
_entity_poly.pdbx_seq_one_letter_code
_entity_poly.pdbx_strand_id
1 'polypeptide(L)'
;MDLENSEYTEETRNLLREAKGNWDVFTLAKAREMAAAARDWEAALTDVERPWLCWNVDEDWCRIQQRLVRTVGWTPVVGGDPRSGTPPLEAGSIAIDFNARFNYPIMHFLFPIEFAHFFTRKIAFWHSDLVVRKPVMQQLARTFDTLPDGATAAVDVRRPWYKRWNGQRGRFWELAGCTTAGASRDQFEKGAGWWRNIWRHPNCPGHLRSKLQRRYDYDHGAGILAWHEVHGGRVVPLSHDLVEEGHCTRVSNPNYERQSPQDDRRDLSKDLSHNFDLREVCQRLEIDDLLPSMPEFS
;
A
#
# COMPACT_ATOMS: atom_id res chain seq x y z
N MET A 1 13.16 -21.14 -21.48
CA MET A 1 12.54 -20.22 -22.45
C MET A 1 12.65 -18.86 -21.82
N ASP A 2 13.69 -18.13 -22.19
CA ASP A 2 14.18 -16.96 -21.44
C ASP A 2 13.20 -15.80 -21.58
N LEU A 3 12.42 -15.56 -20.52
CA LEU A 3 11.52 -14.41 -20.39
C LEU A 3 12.27 -13.08 -20.20
N GLU A 4 13.60 -13.09 -20.21
CA GLU A 4 14.41 -11.90 -19.92
C GLU A 4 14.54 -10.91 -21.08
N ASN A 5 14.21 -11.30 -22.32
CA ASN A 5 14.49 -10.47 -23.52
C ASN A 5 13.33 -10.25 -24.50
N SER A 6 12.07 -10.57 -24.16
CA SER A 6 10.96 -10.08 -24.99
C SER A 6 10.72 -8.60 -24.68
N GLU A 7 10.92 -7.72 -25.67
CA GLU A 7 10.56 -6.31 -25.53
C GLU A 7 9.05 -6.22 -25.31
N TYR A 8 8.66 -5.91 -24.07
CA TYR A 8 7.27 -5.62 -23.73
C TYR A 8 6.74 -4.51 -24.65
N THR A 9 5.59 -4.76 -25.28
CA THR A 9 4.88 -3.77 -26.09
C THR A 9 4.47 -2.58 -25.21
N GLU A 10 4.24 -1.42 -25.81
CA GLU A 10 3.75 -0.23 -25.09
C GLU A 10 2.43 -0.52 -24.37
N GLU A 11 1.56 -1.32 -24.98
CA GLU A 11 0.31 -1.79 -24.38
C GLU A 11 0.55 -2.56 -23.08
N THR A 12 1.49 -3.52 -23.08
CA THR A 12 1.79 -4.28 -21.86
C THR A 12 2.43 -3.38 -20.79
N ARG A 13 3.29 -2.42 -21.16
CA ARG A 13 3.84 -1.45 -20.20
C ARG A 13 2.74 -0.61 -19.58
N ASN A 14 1.79 -0.13 -20.37
CA ASN A 14 0.66 0.66 -19.86
C ASN A 14 -0.22 -0.19 -18.93
N LEU A 15 -0.47 -1.45 -19.25
CA LEU A 15 -1.20 -2.38 -18.37
C LEU A 15 -0.50 -2.55 -17.02
N LEU A 16 0.83 -2.75 -17.00
CA LEU A 16 1.59 -2.87 -15.75
C LEU A 16 1.58 -1.57 -14.93
N ARG A 17 1.73 -0.41 -15.59
CA ARG A 17 1.66 0.91 -14.94
C ARG A 17 0.28 1.16 -14.33
N GLU A 18 -0.77 0.78 -15.05
CA GLU A 18 -2.16 0.89 -14.61
C GLU A 18 -2.39 0.06 -13.35
N ALA A 19 -2.02 -1.22 -13.39
CA ALA A 19 -2.11 -2.16 -12.28
C ALA A 19 -1.27 -1.75 -11.04
N LYS A 20 -0.22 -0.95 -11.25
CA LYS A 20 0.59 -0.34 -10.19
C LYS A 20 0.00 0.96 -9.64
N GLY A 21 -1.16 1.40 -10.11
CA GLY A 21 -1.81 2.64 -9.66
C GLY A 21 -1.13 3.89 -10.22
N ASN A 22 -1.34 4.15 -11.51
CA ASN A 22 -0.76 5.29 -12.21
C ASN A 22 -1.81 6.06 -13.02
N TRP A 23 -2.06 7.31 -12.63
CA TRP A 23 -3.05 8.17 -13.29
C TRP A 23 -2.70 8.58 -14.72
N ASP A 24 -1.46 8.42 -15.17
CA ASP A 24 -1.07 8.73 -16.55
C ASP A 24 -1.69 7.78 -17.57
N VAL A 25 -2.09 6.56 -17.14
CA VAL A 25 -2.66 5.52 -18.01
C VAL A 25 -4.07 5.08 -17.59
N PHE A 26 -4.50 5.37 -16.36
CA PHE A 26 -5.83 5.01 -15.88
C PHE A 26 -6.87 6.08 -16.25
N THR A 27 -7.86 5.70 -17.07
CA THR A 27 -8.81 6.65 -17.67
C THR A 27 -9.99 6.96 -16.77
N LEU A 28 -10.68 8.08 -17.04
CA LEU A 28 -11.92 8.44 -16.35
C LEU A 28 -13.04 7.41 -16.55
N ALA A 29 -13.08 6.75 -17.71
CA ALA A 29 -14.06 5.69 -17.96
C ALA A 29 -13.87 4.53 -16.97
N LYS A 30 -12.63 4.03 -16.83
CA LYS A 30 -12.29 2.99 -15.85
C LYS A 30 -12.54 3.44 -14.41
N ALA A 31 -12.21 4.70 -14.08
CA ALA A 31 -12.48 5.26 -12.76
C ALA A 31 -13.98 5.25 -12.40
N ARG A 32 -14.88 5.43 -13.38
CA ARG A 32 -16.32 5.34 -13.17
C ARG A 32 -16.82 3.91 -12.97
N GLU A 33 -16.09 2.91 -13.48
CA GLU A 33 -16.40 1.49 -13.32
C GLU A 33 -15.96 0.94 -11.96
N MET A 34 -15.08 1.65 -11.24
CA MET A 34 -14.56 1.22 -9.93
C MET A 34 -15.65 0.96 -8.91
N ALA A 35 -16.72 1.77 -8.87
CA ALA A 35 -17.83 1.53 -7.97
C ALA A 35 -18.51 0.18 -8.23
N ALA A 36 -18.60 -0.25 -9.50
CA ALA A 36 -19.14 -1.55 -9.84
C ALA A 36 -18.20 -2.70 -9.47
N ALA A 37 -16.89 -2.48 -9.59
CA ALA A 37 -15.89 -3.46 -9.20
C ALA A 37 -15.78 -3.64 -7.67
N ALA A 38 -15.96 -2.55 -6.93
CA ALA A 38 -15.86 -2.52 -5.48
C ALA A 38 -17.05 -3.16 -4.75
N ARG A 39 -18.17 -3.46 -5.44
CA ARG A 39 -19.35 -4.09 -4.82
C ARG A 39 -19.04 -5.42 -4.14
N ASP A 40 -18.21 -6.25 -4.76
CA ASP A 40 -17.84 -7.55 -4.21
C ASP A 40 -16.93 -7.37 -2.98
N TRP A 41 -16.11 -6.31 -2.96
CA TRP A 41 -15.25 -5.96 -1.83
C TRP A 41 -16.07 -5.38 -0.67
N GLU A 42 -17.07 -4.56 -0.97
CA GLU A 42 -18.01 -4.00 0.01
C GLU A 42 -18.79 -5.11 0.71
N ALA A 43 -19.33 -6.05 -0.08
CA ALA A 43 -20.06 -7.20 0.44
C ALA A 43 -19.19 -8.00 1.42
N ALA A 44 -17.92 -8.24 1.09
CA ALA A 44 -16.97 -8.93 1.96
C ALA A 44 -16.66 -8.18 3.28
N LEU A 45 -16.89 -6.87 3.34
CA LEU A 45 -16.57 -6.02 4.51
C LEU A 45 -17.79 -5.43 5.22
N THR A 46 -19.01 -5.83 4.88
CA THR A 46 -20.28 -5.24 5.37
C THR A 46 -20.32 -5.03 6.89
N ASP A 47 -19.78 -5.97 7.67
CA ASP A 47 -19.80 -5.93 9.15
C ASP A 47 -18.39 -5.80 9.78
N VAL A 48 -17.41 -5.33 9.00
CA VAL A 48 -16.01 -5.23 9.44
C VAL A 48 -15.67 -3.80 9.83
N GLU A 49 -15.63 -3.52 11.13
CA GLU A 49 -15.35 -2.15 11.63
C GLU A 49 -13.88 -1.74 11.54
N ARG A 50 -12.97 -2.72 11.63
CA ARG A 50 -11.52 -2.52 11.75
C ARG A 50 -10.74 -3.34 10.73
N PRO A 51 -10.96 -3.14 9.41
CA PRO A 51 -10.24 -3.90 8.39
C PRO A 51 -8.80 -3.38 8.27
N TRP A 52 -7.85 -4.31 8.20
CA TRP A 52 -6.44 -4.02 7.94
C TRP A 52 -5.94 -4.85 6.76
N LEU A 53 -5.58 -4.19 5.67
CA LEU A 53 -5.08 -4.83 4.46
C LEU A 53 -3.69 -5.46 4.70
N CYS A 54 -3.61 -6.78 4.58
CA CYS A 54 -2.39 -7.56 4.47
C CYS A 54 -2.23 -7.97 2.99
N TRP A 55 -1.19 -7.48 2.32
CA TRP A 55 -1.01 -7.72 0.88
C TRP A 55 0.00 -8.84 0.64
N ASN A 56 -0.47 -9.96 0.11
CA ASN A 56 0.36 -11.13 -0.16
C ASN A 56 1.31 -10.89 -1.34
N VAL A 57 2.61 -10.93 -1.03
CA VAL A 57 3.70 -11.12 -2.00
C VAL A 57 4.58 -12.32 -1.62
N ASP A 58 4.44 -12.80 -0.38
CA ASP A 58 5.11 -13.97 0.16
C ASP A 58 4.21 -14.53 1.26
N GLU A 59 3.99 -15.85 1.24
CA GLU A 59 3.00 -16.50 2.10
C GLU A 59 3.35 -16.36 3.59
N ASP A 60 4.61 -16.55 3.97
CA ASP A 60 5.02 -16.56 5.37
C ASP A 60 5.00 -15.16 5.96
N TRP A 61 5.46 -14.16 5.19
CA TRP A 61 5.34 -12.75 5.57
C TRP A 61 3.88 -12.34 5.72
N CYS A 62 3.01 -12.76 4.79
CA CYS A 62 1.59 -12.46 4.85
C CYS A 62 0.93 -13.08 6.11
N ARG A 63 1.30 -14.31 6.49
CA ARG A 63 0.81 -14.95 7.72
C ARG A 63 1.21 -14.17 8.98
N ILE A 64 2.47 -13.75 9.07
CA ILE A 64 2.95 -12.95 10.22
C ILE A 64 2.22 -11.61 10.30
N GLN A 65 2.01 -10.94 9.17
CA GLN A 65 1.21 -9.72 9.11
C GLN A 65 -0.22 -9.95 9.61
N GLN A 66 -0.90 -10.99 9.15
CA GLN A 66 -2.26 -11.34 9.62
C GLN A 66 -2.29 -11.60 11.13
N ARG A 67 -1.31 -12.35 11.66
CA ARG A 67 -1.19 -12.63 13.09
C ARG A 67 -0.98 -11.34 13.90
N LEU A 68 -0.09 -10.45 13.45
CA LEU A 68 0.13 -9.14 14.07
C LEU A 68 -1.15 -8.30 14.14
N VAL A 69 -1.89 -8.21 13.04
CA VAL A 69 -3.19 -7.50 12.98
C VAL A 69 -4.17 -8.04 14.01
N ARG A 70 -4.25 -9.36 14.17
CA ARG A 70 -5.12 -9.99 15.16
C ARG A 70 -4.72 -9.66 16.61
N THR A 71 -3.43 -9.47 16.90
CA THR A 71 -2.97 -9.13 18.26
C THR A 71 -3.54 -7.82 18.81
N VAL A 72 -4.01 -6.94 17.92
CA VAL A 72 -4.62 -5.64 18.28
C VAL A 72 -6.13 -5.61 18.06
N GLY A 73 -6.76 -6.76 17.81
CA GLY A 73 -8.20 -6.87 17.62
C GLY A 73 -8.72 -6.24 16.33
N TRP A 74 -7.86 -6.07 15.32
CA TRP A 74 -8.27 -5.70 13.96
C TRP A 74 -8.48 -6.97 13.12
N THR A 75 -9.27 -6.85 12.06
CA THR A 75 -9.57 -7.94 11.15
C THR A 75 -8.63 -7.91 9.95
N PRO A 76 -7.79 -8.94 9.73
CA PRO A 76 -6.96 -9.00 8.53
C PRO A 76 -7.83 -9.14 7.29
N VAL A 77 -7.68 -8.22 6.35
CA VAL A 77 -8.23 -8.30 5.00
C VAL A 77 -7.09 -8.67 4.07
N VAL A 78 -7.20 -9.79 3.38
CA VAL A 78 -6.10 -10.40 2.64
C VAL A 78 -6.38 -10.30 1.15
N GLY A 79 -5.57 -9.48 0.48
CA GLY A 79 -5.45 -9.42 -0.97
C GLY A 79 -4.04 -9.83 -1.38
N GLY A 80 -3.71 -9.78 -2.67
CA GLY A 80 -2.37 -10.16 -3.10
C GLY A 80 -2.04 -9.80 -4.52
N ASP A 81 -0.74 -9.79 -4.80
CA ASP A 81 -0.23 -9.76 -6.15
C ASP A 81 -0.50 -11.13 -6.80
N PRO A 82 -1.22 -11.18 -7.95
CA PRO A 82 -1.60 -12.45 -8.58
C PRO A 82 -0.41 -13.36 -8.93
N ARG A 83 0.81 -12.80 -9.03
CA ARG A 83 2.04 -13.57 -9.26
C ARG A 83 2.43 -14.45 -8.06
N SER A 84 1.96 -14.11 -6.86
CA SER A 84 2.29 -14.80 -5.61
C SER A 84 1.29 -15.91 -5.27
N GLY A 85 0.36 -16.21 -6.19
CA GLY A 85 -0.66 -17.24 -6.00
C GLY A 85 -1.75 -16.87 -5.01
N THR A 86 -2.53 -17.88 -4.60
CA THR A 86 -3.62 -17.71 -3.63
C THR A 86 -3.03 -17.38 -2.26
N PRO A 87 -3.43 -16.27 -1.62
CA PRO A 87 -2.85 -15.89 -0.34
C PRO A 87 -3.24 -16.86 0.77
N PRO A 88 -2.35 -17.10 1.75
CA PRO A 88 -2.69 -17.89 2.93
C PRO A 88 -3.70 -17.14 3.79
N LEU A 89 -4.60 -17.88 4.45
CA LEU A 89 -5.59 -17.31 5.37
C LEU A 89 -5.40 -17.84 6.78
N GLU A 90 -5.15 -16.93 7.72
CA GLU A 90 -5.21 -17.21 9.15
C GLU A 90 -6.66 -17.13 9.64
N ALA A 91 -7.00 -17.87 10.70
CA ALA A 91 -8.35 -17.89 11.25
C ALA A 91 -8.86 -16.47 11.58
N GLY A 92 -10.08 -16.16 11.12
CA GLY A 92 -10.71 -14.84 11.28
C GLY A 92 -10.30 -13.79 10.24
N SER A 93 -9.46 -14.14 9.27
CA SER A 93 -9.10 -13.26 8.15
C SER A 93 -10.14 -13.34 7.03
N ILE A 94 -10.25 -12.27 6.24
CA ILE A 94 -11.20 -12.17 5.12
C ILE A 94 -10.40 -12.07 3.83
N ALA A 95 -10.62 -13.00 2.90
CA ALA A 95 -10.01 -12.95 1.58
C ALA A 95 -10.81 -12.03 0.64
N ILE A 96 -10.12 -11.16 -0.09
CA ILE A 96 -10.71 -10.37 -1.18
C ILE A 96 -9.80 -10.44 -2.40
N ASP A 97 -10.35 -10.94 -3.51
CA ASP A 97 -9.69 -10.83 -4.80
C ASP A 97 -9.97 -9.44 -5.43
N PHE A 98 -9.07 -8.51 -5.14
CA PHE A 98 -9.12 -7.16 -5.73
C PHE A 98 -8.86 -7.15 -7.24
N ASN A 99 -8.34 -8.24 -7.82
CA ASN A 99 -8.01 -8.35 -9.23
C ASN A 99 -9.06 -9.10 -10.06
N ALA A 100 -10.06 -9.74 -9.43
CA ALA A 100 -11.05 -10.61 -10.06
C ALA A 100 -11.69 -10.05 -11.34
N ARG A 101 -11.95 -8.74 -11.38
CA ARG A 101 -12.59 -8.06 -12.52
C ARG A 101 -11.63 -7.38 -13.49
N PHE A 102 -10.38 -7.18 -13.08
CA PHE A 102 -9.38 -6.48 -13.89
C PHE A 102 -8.47 -7.46 -14.63
N ASN A 103 -8.23 -8.64 -14.04
CA ASN A 103 -7.35 -9.67 -14.57
C ASN A 103 -5.97 -9.12 -14.95
N TYR A 104 -5.43 -8.21 -14.15
CA TYR A 104 -4.08 -7.71 -14.36
C TYR A 104 -3.06 -8.82 -14.01
N PRO A 105 -1.91 -8.86 -14.70
CA PRO A 105 -0.83 -9.82 -14.40
C PRO A 105 -0.04 -9.49 -13.11
N ILE A 106 -0.33 -8.33 -12.50
CA ILE A 106 0.24 -7.79 -11.27
C ILE A 106 -0.84 -6.91 -10.66
N MET A 107 -0.81 -6.65 -9.35
CA MET A 107 -1.57 -5.55 -8.75
C MET A 107 -0.81 -4.99 -7.56
N HIS A 108 -0.77 -3.67 -7.42
CA HIS A 108 -0.19 -3.02 -6.24
C HIS A 108 -1.26 -2.82 -5.17
N PHE A 109 -0.90 -2.97 -3.88
CA PHE A 109 -1.86 -2.85 -2.78
C PHE A 109 -2.55 -1.49 -2.69
N LEU A 110 -1.92 -0.42 -3.17
CA LEU A 110 -2.56 0.90 -3.24
C LEU A 110 -3.67 0.98 -4.29
N PHE A 111 -3.78 0.02 -5.20
CA PHE A 111 -4.83 -0.01 -6.20
C PHE A 111 -6.22 0.03 -5.55
N PRO A 112 -6.60 -0.89 -4.65
CA PRO A 112 -7.87 -0.79 -3.94
C PRO A 112 -7.92 0.38 -2.95
N ILE A 113 -6.80 0.76 -2.30
CA ILE A 113 -6.80 1.81 -1.27
C ILE A 113 -7.20 3.19 -1.83
N GLU A 114 -6.84 3.51 -3.08
CA GLU A 114 -7.27 4.73 -3.77
C GLU A 114 -8.80 4.91 -3.74
N PHE A 115 -9.51 3.79 -3.80
CA PHE A 115 -10.96 3.72 -3.91
C PHE A 115 -11.65 3.19 -2.64
N ALA A 116 -11.00 3.29 -1.48
CA ALA A 116 -11.54 2.84 -0.19
C ALA A 116 -12.98 3.32 0.07
N HIS A 117 -13.32 4.54 -0.39
CA HIS A 117 -14.64 5.14 -0.24
C HIS A 117 -15.80 4.38 -0.91
N PHE A 118 -15.52 3.40 -1.79
CA PHE A 118 -16.55 2.57 -2.40
C PHE A 118 -16.89 1.31 -1.62
N PHE A 119 -16.04 0.85 -0.68
CA PHE A 119 -16.22 -0.48 -0.11
C PHE A 119 -16.02 -0.58 1.41
N THR A 120 -15.55 0.48 2.07
CA THR A 120 -15.38 0.45 3.52
C THR A 120 -15.39 1.84 4.13
N ARG A 121 -15.75 1.94 5.41
CA ARG A 121 -15.73 3.20 6.17
C ARG A 121 -14.31 3.70 6.44
N LYS A 122 -13.38 2.77 6.66
CA LYS A 122 -11.95 3.04 6.83
C LYS A 122 -11.18 1.74 6.60
N ILE A 123 -9.95 1.84 6.12
CA ILE A 123 -9.06 0.69 5.99
C ILE A 123 -7.65 1.07 6.41
N ALA A 124 -7.07 0.27 7.30
CA ALA A 124 -5.64 0.32 7.60
C ALA A 124 -4.87 -0.52 6.57
N PHE A 125 -3.61 -0.20 6.35
CA PHE A 125 -2.74 -0.93 5.44
C PHE A 125 -1.28 -0.71 5.82
N TRP A 126 -0.42 -1.57 5.29
CA TRP A 126 1.04 -1.41 5.31
C TRP A 126 1.65 -2.03 4.06
N HIS A 127 2.94 -1.80 3.85
CA HIS A 127 3.69 -2.55 2.85
C HIS A 127 3.76 -4.05 3.18
N SER A 128 3.91 -4.87 2.15
CA SER A 128 4.14 -6.31 2.28
C SER A 128 5.50 -6.67 2.89
N ASP A 129 6.48 -5.77 2.84
CA ASP A 129 7.83 -5.93 3.40
C ASP A 129 8.00 -5.23 4.77
N LEU A 130 6.88 -4.93 5.45
CA LEU A 130 6.85 -4.36 6.80
C LEU A 130 6.27 -5.34 7.81
N VAL A 131 7.00 -5.57 8.90
CA VAL A 131 6.47 -6.13 10.14
C VAL A 131 6.95 -5.26 11.30
N VAL A 132 6.19 -5.12 12.37
CA VAL A 132 6.51 -4.20 13.46
C VAL A 132 6.39 -4.88 14.81
N ARG A 133 7.09 -4.34 15.82
CA ARG A 133 6.95 -4.78 17.21
C ARG A 133 5.49 -4.65 17.67
N LYS A 134 5.04 -5.53 18.57
CA LYS A 134 3.69 -5.47 19.16
C LYS A 134 3.32 -4.09 19.76
N PRO A 135 4.21 -3.38 20.50
CA PRO A 135 3.89 -2.04 21.00
C PRO A 135 3.63 -1.01 19.90
N VAL A 136 4.38 -1.09 18.79
CA VAL A 136 4.17 -0.25 17.61
C VAL A 136 2.81 -0.57 16.99
N MET A 137 2.48 -1.86 16.86
CA MET A 137 1.19 -2.29 16.33
C MET A 137 0.02 -1.74 17.16
N GLN A 138 0.13 -1.76 18.49
CA GLN A 138 -0.88 -1.17 19.38
C GLN A 138 -0.99 0.35 19.20
N GLN A 139 0.12 1.05 18.99
CA GLN A 139 0.11 2.50 18.74
C GLN A 139 -0.56 2.85 17.41
N LEU A 140 -0.24 2.11 16.34
CA LEU A 140 -0.90 2.28 15.04
C LEU A 140 -2.39 2.00 15.15
N ALA A 141 -2.78 0.89 15.78
CA ALA A 141 -4.18 0.52 16.00
C ALA A 141 -4.97 1.61 16.73
N ARG A 142 -4.44 2.18 17.82
CA ARG A 142 -5.07 3.30 18.53
C ARG A 142 -5.22 4.55 17.66
N THR A 143 -4.18 4.86 16.88
CA THR A 143 -4.18 6.02 15.97
C THR A 143 -5.25 5.86 14.88
N PHE A 144 -5.35 4.67 14.30
CA PHE A 144 -6.32 4.37 13.23
C PHE A 144 -7.75 4.20 13.75
N ASP A 145 -7.92 3.74 14.98
CA ASP A 145 -9.24 3.60 15.59
C ASP A 145 -9.89 4.97 15.83
N THR A 146 -9.08 5.94 16.26
CA THR A 146 -9.49 7.32 16.57
C THR A 146 -9.47 8.26 15.35
N LEU A 147 -9.12 7.76 14.17
CA LEU A 147 -9.04 8.56 12.95
C LEU A 147 -10.46 8.99 12.52
N PRO A 148 -10.77 10.31 12.48
CA PRO A 148 -12.10 10.78 12.10
C PRO A 148 -12.31 10.63 10.60
N ASP A 149 -13.56 10.43 10.19
CA ASP A 149 -13.91 10.42 8.77
C ASP A 149 -13.49 11.73 8.09
N GLY A 150 -12.99 11.63 6.86
CA GLY A 150 -12.34 12.75 6.16
C GLY A 150 -10.84 12.91 6.47
N ALA A 151 -10.24 12.02 7.27
CA ALA A 151 -8.80 12.00 7.53
C ALA A 151 -8.08 10.75 7.00
N THR A 152 -6.79 10.91 6.74
CA THR A 152 -5.85 9.82 6.42
C THR A 152 -4.68 9.87 7.40
N ALA A 153 -4.23 8.73 7.90
CA ALA A 153 -2.95 8.59 8.59
C ALA A 153 -1.90 8.05 7.63
N ALA A 154 -0.69 8.62 7.63
CA ALA A 154 0.37 8.25 6.70
C ALA A 154 1.77 8.54 7.27
N VAL A 155 2.77 7.73 6.92
CA VAL A 155 4.16 7.94 7.34
C VAL A 155 4.72 9.22 6.72
N ASP A 156 5.26 10.09 7.55
CA ASP A 156 5.84 11.36 7.13
C ASP A 156 7.35 11.22 6.95
N VAL A 157 7.78 11.13 5.68
CA VAL A 157 9.20 11.13 5.29
C VAL A 157 9.65 12.47 4.72
N ARG A 158 8.86 13.53 4.94
CA ARG A 158 9.21 14.85 4.41
C ARG A 158 10.51 15.32 5.04
N ARG A 159 11.42 15.73 4.18
CA ARG A 159 12.74 16.22 4.58
C ARG A 159 12.61 17.56 5.33
N PRO A 160 13.56 17.89 6.22
CA PRO A 160 13.54 19.14 6.97
C PRO A 160 13.37 20.39 6.08
N TRP A 161 12.93 21.48 6.71
CA TRP A 161 12.55 22.75 6.06
C TRP A 161 13.57 23.31 5.06
N TYR A 162 14.88 23.12 5.27
CA TYR A 162 15.94 23.62 4.40
C TYR A 162 16.03 22.89 3.04
N LYS A 163 15.57 21.64 2.94
CA LYS A 163 15.50 20.92 1.64
C LYS A 163 14.27 21.28 0.82
N ARG A 164 13.26 21.95 1.41
CA ARG A 164 12.14 22.55 0.66
C ARG A 164 12.59 23.67 -0.29
N TRP A 165 13.77 24.24 -0.07
CA TRP A 165 14.37 25.25 -0.96
C TRP A 165 14.84 24.67 -2.30
N ASN A 166 15.02 23.34 -2.40
CA ASN A 166 15.42 22.66 -3.64
C ASN A 166 14.22 22.28 -4.54
N GLY A 167 13.02 22.81 -4.28
CA GLY A 167 11.88 22.78 -5.20
C GLY A 167 10.97 21.54 -5.13
N GLN A 168 11.46 20.36 -4.75
CA GLN A 168 10.64 19.16 -4.57
C GLN A 168 10.22 18.96 -3.10
N ARG A 169 8.92 18.72 -2.87
CA ARG A 169 8.33 18.70 -1.52
C ARG A 169 8.29 17.32 -0.83
N GLY A 170 8.76 16.27 -1.51
CA GLY A 170 8.69 14.89 -1.01
C GLY A 170 7.28 14.30 -1.14
N ARG A 171 6.96 13.35 -0.25
CA ARG A 171 5.69 12.61 -0.21
C ARG A 171 5.38 12.14 1.21
N PHE A 172 4.13 11.82 1.48
CA PHE A 172 3.83 10.86 2.55
C PHE A 172 4.15 9.46 2.02
N TRP A 173 4.71 8.60 2.85
CA TRP A 173 5.10 7.26 2.46
C TRP A 173 4.00 6.25 2.80
N GLU A 174 3.70 5.38 1.84
CA GLU A 174 2.71 4.31 1.89
C GLU A 174 3.11 3.11 2.77
N LEU A 175 4.17 3.25 3.57
CA LEU A 175 4.74 2.21 4.43
C LEU A 175 3.74 1.65 5.46
N ALA A 176 3.02 2.55 6.14
CA ALA A 176 1.89 2.22 7.01
C ALA A 176 0.89 3.38 6.96
N GLY A 177 -0.40 3.06 6.99
CA GLY A 177 -1.41 4.10 6.91
C GLY A 177 -2.82 3.60 7.17
N CYS A 178 -3.74 4.57 7.27
CA CYS A 178 -5.16 4.30 7.32
C CYS A 178 -5.90 5.40 6.55
N THR A 179 -6.84 5.02 5.70
CA THR A 179 -7.65 5.96 4.92
C THR A 179 -9.11 5.75 5.25
N THR A 180 -9.80 6.83 5.61
CA THR A 180 -11.25 6.83 5.80
C THR A 180 -11.98 7.02 4.47
N ALA A 181 -13.24 6.61 4.39
CA ALA A 181 -14.07 6.77 3.21
C ALA A 181 -14.19 8.24 2.78
N GLY A 182 -14.42 9.15 3.74
CA GLY A 182 -14.49 10.58 3.48
C GLY A 182 -13.17 11.12 2.91
N ALA A 183 -12.02 10.65 3.42
CA ALA A 183 -10.72 11.07 2.90
C ALA A 183 -10.48 10.55 1.47
N SER A 184 -10.71 9.24 1.23
CA SER A 184 -10.55 8.65 -0.11
C SER A 184 -11.46 9.31 -1.14
N ARG A 185 -12.71 9.64 -0.78
CA ARG A 185 -13.64 10.36 -1.66
C ARG A 185 -13.15 11.76 -1.97
N ASP A 186 -12.80 12.55 -0.95
CA ASP A 186 -12.34 13.93 -1.12
C ASP A 186 -11.01 14.00 -1.91
N GLN A 187 -10.12 13.03 -1.69
CA GLN A 187 -8.90 12.87 -2.48
C GLN A 187 -9.23 12.66 -3.96
N PHE A 188 -10.09 11.69 -4.29
CA PHE A 188 -10.49 11.39 -5.65
C PHE A 188 -11.18 12.58 -6.33
N GLU A 189 -12.13 13.23 -5.66
CA GLU A 189 -12.89 14.37 -6.19
C GLU A 189 -11.99 15.59 -6.48
N LYS A 190 -10.94 15.79 -5.69
CA LYS A 190 -9.99 16.91 -5.87
C LYS A 190 -8.82 16.59 -6.78
N GLY A 191 -8.74 15.37 -7.31
CA GLY A 191 -7.68 14.93 -8.19
C GLY A 191 -6.35 14.66 -7.49
N ALA A 192 -6.43 14.05 -6.30
CA ALA A 192 -5.31 13.66 -5.47
C ALA A 192 -5.49 12.19 -5.02
N GLY A 193 -4.57 11.66 -4.21
CA GLY A 193 -4.62 10.27 -3.75
C GLY A 193 -3.25 9.64 -3.56
N TRP A 194 -3.24 8.32 -3.48
CA TRP A 194 -2.06 7.48 -3.28
C TRP A 194 -1.33 7.13 -4.56
N TRP A 195 -2.03 7.11 -5.70
CA TRP A 195 -1.45 6.71 -6.98
C TRP A 195 -0.44 7.69 -7.56
N ARG A 196 0.36 7.21 -8.51
CA ARG A 196 1.43 7.96 -9.19
C ARG A 196 0.87 9.03 -10.14
N ASN A 197 1.73 9.98 -10.51
CA ASN A 197 1.46 10.99 -11.54
C ASN A 197 0.20 11.82 -11.28
N ILE A 198 0.05 12.36 -10.07
CA ILE A 198 -1.19 12.99 -9.60
C ILE A 198 -1.66 14.18 -10.43
N TRP A 199 -0.77 14.88 -11.13
CA TRP A 199 -1.15 15.95 -12.06
C TRP A 199 -1.91 15.44 -13.31
N ARG A 200 -1.90 14.12 -13.55
CA ARG A 200 -2.67 13.43 -14.59
C ARG A 200 -4.02 12.92 -14.11
N HIS A 201 -4.30 12.99 -12.81
CA HIS A 201 -5.59 12.52 -12.27
C HIS A 201 -6.75 13.17 -13.05
N PRO A 202 -7.78 12.42 -13.46
CA PRO A 202 -8.85 12.94 -14.32
C PRO A 202 -9.57 14.15 -13.69
N ASN A 203 -9.80 14.12 -12.38
CA ASN A 203 -10.38 15.23 -11.61
C ASN A 203 -9.39 16.37 -11.25
N CYS A 204 -8.11 16.29 -11.65
CA CYS A 204 -7.14 17.34 -11.34
C CYS A 204 -7.49 18.65 -12.09
N PRO A 205 -7.75 19.76 -11.37
CA PRO A 205 -8.08 21.04 -11.99
C PRO A 205 -6.99 21.51 -12.95
N GLY A 206 -7.39 21.93 -14.16
CA GLY A 206 -6.44 22.31 -15.23
C GLY A 206 -5.40 23.34 -14.79
N HIS A 207 -5.81 24.34 -14.00
CA HIS A 207 -4.92 25.39 -13.49
C HIS A 207 -3.90 24.90 -12.45
N LEU A 208 -4.08 23.71 -11.85
CA LEU A 208 -3.15 23.12 -10.89
C LEU A 208 -2.14 22.16 -11.53
N ARG A 209 -2.42 21.62 -12.72
CA ARG A 209 -1.60 20.54 -13.33
C ARG A 209 -0.11 20.87 -13.40
N SER A 210 0.25 22.01 -13.99
CA SER A 210 1.66 22.41 -14.12
C SER A 210 2.33 22.68 -12.78
N LYS A 211 1.58 23.19 -11.79
CA LYS A 211 2.09 23.39 -10.43
C LYS A 211 2.37 22.06 -9.76
N LEU A 212 1.42 21.11 -9.85
CA LEU A 212 1.54 19.80 -9.24
C LEU A 212 2.69 19.00 -9.84
N GLN A 213 2.81 18.98 -11.17
CA GLN A 213 3.89 18.32 -11.90
C GLN A 213 5.29 18.82 -11.50
N ARG A 214 5.44 20.12 -11.21
CA ARG A 214 6.76 20.70 -10.87
C ARG A 214 7.13 20.55 -9.40
N ARG A 215 6.15 20.51 -8.49
CA ARG A 215 6.40 20.60 -7.03
C ARG A 215 6.43 19.26 -6.30
N TYR A 216 5.62 18.31 -6.75
CA TYR A 216 5.40 17.05 -6.05
C TYR A 216 6.08 15.91 -6.81
N ASP A 217 6.40 14.86 -6.07
CA ASP A 217 6.97 13.64 -6.64
C ASP A 217 5.98 12.97 -7.62
N TYR A 218 6.50 12.18 -8.55
CA TYR A 218 5.68 11.34 -9.42
C TYR A 218 5.22 10.06 -8.73
N ASP A 219 5.91 9.66 -7.65
CA ASP A 219 5.69 8.39 -6.94
C ASP A 219 4.45 8.42 -6.03
N HIS A 220 4.14 7.26 -5.44
CA HIS A 220 3.01 7.09 -4.52
C HIS A 220 3.03 8.04 -3.34
N GLY A 221 1.85 8.40 -2.84
CA GLY A 221 1.69 9.28 -1.67
C GLY A 221 2.05 10.75 -1.90
N ALA A 222 2.58 11.12 -3.08
CA ALA A 222 2.74 12.52 -3.48
C ALA A 222 1.38 13.25 -3.57
N GLY A 223 0.33 12.54 -4.00
CA GLY A 223 -1.03 13.06 -4.02
C GLY A 223 -1.60 13.30 -2.65
N ILE A 224 -1.29 12.47 -1.65
CA ILE A 224 -1.69 12.71 -0.26
C ILE A 224 -1.06 14.00 0.27
N LEU A 225 0.20 14.27 -0.10
CA LEU A 225 0.84 15.53 0.25
C LEU A 225 0.20 16.73 -0.48
N ALA A 226 -0.11 16.59 -1.77
CA ALA A 226 -0.81 17.62 -2.52
C ALA A 226 -2.22 17.88 -1.95
N TRP A 227 -2.95 16.83 -1.58
CA TRP A 227 -4.25 16.91 -0.91
C TRP A 227 -4.14 17.73 0.38
N HIS A 228 -3.16 17.41 1.22
CA HIS A 228 -2.91 18.15 2.45
C HIS A 228 -2.57 19.64 2.21
N GLU A 229 -1.59 19.92 1.35
CA GLU A 229 -1.03 21.27 1.19
C GLU A 229 -1.80 22.20 0.26
N VAL A 230 -2.47 21.64 -0.77
CA VAL A 230 -3.17 22.41 -1.80
C VAL A 230 -4.67 22.44 -1.55
N HIS A 231 -5.21 21.36 -1.01
CA HIS A 231 -6.65 21.16 -0.86
C HIS A 231 -7.14 21.19 0.58
N GLY A 232 -6.24 21.43 1.55
CA GLY A 232 -6.57 21.49 2.98
C GLY A 232 -6.92 20.13 3.59
N GLY A 233 -6.52 19.04 2.94
CA GLY A 233 -6.79 17.67 3.39
C GLY A 233 -6.22 17.39 4.78
N ARG A 234 -6.94 16.60 5.57
CA ARG A 234 -6.53 16.25 6.93
C ARG A 234 -5.67 15.00 6.94
N VAL A 235 -4.36 15.18 7.16
CA VAL A 235 -3.41 14.08 7.34
C VAL A 235 -2.93 14.03 8.80
N VAL A 236 -3.01 12.85 9.41
CA VAL A 236 -2.38 12.55 10.70
C VAL A 236 -1.01 11.92 10.41
N PRO A 237 0.11 12.65 10.61
CA PRO A 237 1.43 12.13 10.29
C PRO A 237 1.83 11.04 11.28
N LEU A 238 2.34 9.93 10.75
CA LEU A 238 3.03 8.90 11.52
C LEU A 238 4.54 9.16 11.43
N SER A 239 5.27 9.05 12.54
CA SER A 239 6.72 9.16 12.50
C SER A 239 7.31 8.02 11.67
N HIS A 240 8.31 8.31 10.84
CA HIS A 240 9.05 7.28 10.11
C HIS A 240 9.77 6.31 11.06
N ASP A 241 10.42 6.86 12.08
CA ASP A 241 11.18 6.12 13.09
C ASP A 241 10.33 5.08 13.83
N LEU A 242 8.99 5.26 13.84
CA LEU A 242 8.06 4.31 14.45
C LEU A 242 8.06 2.95 13.75
N VAL A 243 8.29 2.92 12.43
CA VAL A 243 8.13 1.72 11.59
C VAL A 243 9.40 1.32 10.84
N GLU A 244 10.41 2.20 10.79
CA GLU A 244 11.66 1.99 10.04
C GLU A 244 12.38 0.69 10.42
N GLU A 245 12.46 0.37 11.71
CA GLU A 245 13.14 -0.84 12.22
C GLU A 245 12.58 -2.13 11.59
N GLY A 246 11.29 -2.12 11.29
CA GLY A 246 10.54 -3.23 10.75
C GLY A 246 10.60 -3.38 9.24
N HIS A 247 11.16 -2.40 8.54
CA HIS A 247 11.04 -2.28 7.10
C HIS A 247 12.19 -2.99 6.37
N CYS A 248 11.86 -4.06 5.67
CA CYS A 248 12.82 -4.93 5.00
C CYS A 248 13.06 -4.46 3.56
N THR A 249 13.92 -3.46 3.41
CA THR A 249 14.17 -2.80 2.13
C THR A 249 15.59 -2.96 1.64
N ARG A 250 15.76 -2.74 0.33
CA ARG A 250 17.07 -2.52 -0.27
C ARG A 250 17.89 -1.40 0.39
N VAL A 251 17.24 -0.36 0.91
CA VAL A 251 17.97 0.77 1.52
C VAL A 251 18.55 0.38 2.88
N SER A 252 17.87 -0.49 3.61
CA SER A 252 18.29 -0.98 4.93
C SER A 252 19.22 -2.20 4.86
N ASN A 253 19.38 -2.85 3.70
CA ASN A 253 20.25 -4.01 3.51
C ASN A 253 21.44 -3.70 2.58
N PRO A 254 22.68 -3.53 3.09
CA PRO A 254 23.85 -3.26 2.26
C PRO A 254 24.23 -4.42 1.34
N ASN A 255 23.79 -5.64 1.64
CA ASN A 255 24.06 -6.86 0.88
C ASN A 255 22.88 -7.25 -0.02
N TYR A 256 21.97 -6.31 -0.33
CA TYR A 256 20.78 -6.61 -1.10
C TYR A 256 21.11 -7.07 -2.53
N GLU A 257 20.65 -8.28 -2.87
CA GLU A 257 20.76 -8.89 -4.18
C GLU A 257 19.43 -8.81 -4.92
N ARG A 258 19.44 -8.12 -6.06
CA ARG A 258 18.26 -7.91 -6.89
C ARG A 258 17.89 -9.20 -7.64
N GLN A 259 16.67 -9.68 -7.45
CA GLN A 259 16.15 -10.89 -8.11
C GLN A 259 15.15 -10.59 -9.24
N SER A 260 14.79 -9.32 -9.46
CA SER A 260 13.86 -8.89 -10.52
C SER A 260 14.23 -7.53 -11.15
N PRO A 261 13.70 -7.18 -12.35
CA PRO A 261 13.98 -5.89 -12.99
C PRO A 261 13.58 -4.68 -12.12
N GLN A 262 14.25 -3.54 -12.33
CA GLN A 262 14.02 -2.30 -11.55
C GLN A 262 13.00 -1.35 -12.19
N ASP A 263 11.97 -1.90 -12.84
CA ASP A 263 10.96 -1.12 -13.55
C ASP A 263 9.53 -1.62 -13.22
N ASP A 264 8.58 -1.37 -14.10
CA ASP A 264 7.19 -1.82 -13.91
C ASP A 264 7.05 -3.36 -13.83
N ARG A 265 8.10 -4.12 -14.16
CA ARG A 265 8.16 -5.58 -14.03
C ARG A 265 8.65 -6.08 -12.67
N ARG A 266 9.13 -5.19 -11.77
CA ARG A 266 9.65 -5.57 -10.45
C ARG A 266 8.72 -6.54 -9.72
N ASP A 267 9.30 -7.58 -9.14
CA ASP A 267 8.62 -8.65 -8.42
C ASP A 267 9.17 -8.75 -7.00
N LEU A 268 8.43 -8.20 -6.04
CA LEU A 268 8.84 -8.15 -4.65
C LEU A 268 8.90 -9.54 -4.01
N SER A 269 8.08 -10.49 -4.49
CA SER A 269 8.07 -11.87 -3.99
C SER A 269 9.45 -12.52 -4.08
N LYS A 270 10.13 -12.32 -5.22
CA LYS A 270 11.47 -12.86 -5.49
C LYS A 270 12.55 -12.16 -4.69
N ASP A 271 12.36 -10.87 -4.42
CA ASP A 271 13.34 -10.06 -3.71
C ASP A 271 13.27 -10.31 -2.18
N LEU A 272 12.08 -10.47 -1.60
CA LEU A 272 11.88 -10.41 -0.15
C LEU A 272 12.55 -11.57 0.58
N SER A 273 12.12 -12.80 0.32
CA SER A 273 12.64 -14.00 1.02
C SER A 273 14.06 -14.40 0.59
N HIS A 274 14.56 -13.86 -0.53
CA HIS A 274 15.98 -13.99 -0.89
C HIS A 274 16.88 -13.13 -0.01
N ASN A 275 16.42 -11.93 0.36
CA ASN A 275 17.24 -10.93 1.01
C ASN A 275 17.05 -10.84 2.53
N PHE A 276 16.00 -11.45 3.06
CA PHE A 276 15.62 -11.33 4.47
C PHE A 276 15.12 -12.67 5.00
N ASP A 277 15.76 -13.16 6.06
CA ASP A 277 15.26 -14.29 6.83
C ASP A 277 14.15 -13.82 7.77
N LEU A 278 12.92 -14.29 7.55
CA LEU A 278 11.76 -13.89 8.33
C LEU A 278 11.89 -14.25 9.82
N ARG A 279 12.56 -15.35 10.17
CA ARG A 279 12.75 -15.76 11.56
C ARG A 279 13.70 -14.79 12.27
N GLU A 280 14.82 -14.42 11.63
CA GLU A 280 15.74 -13.42 12.16
C GLU A 280 15.05 -12.06 12.35
N VAL A 281 14.24 -11.64 11.37
CA VAL A 281 13.46 -10.40 11.45
C VAL A 281 12.47 -10.45 12.62
N CYS A 282 11.72 -11.54 12.76
CA CYS A 282 10.75 -11.72 13.86
C CYS A 282 11.44 -11.74 15.24
N GLN A 283 12.60 -12.39 15.37
CA GLN A 283 13.37 -12.40 16.62
C GLN A 283 13.88 -11.01 16.99
N ARG A 284 14.44 -10.26 16.02
CA ARG A 284 14.90 -8.88 16.24
C ARG A 284 13.79 -7.96 16.73
N LEU A 285 12.57 -8.17 16.21
CA LEU A 285 11.39 -7.39 16.56
C LEU A 285 10.61 -7.96 17.77
N GLU A 286 11.09 -9.04 18.39
CA GLU A 286 10.47 -9.70 19.54
C GLU A 286 9.01 -10.14 19.26
N ILE A 287 8.79 -10.71 18.07
CA ILE A 287 7.49 -11.22 17.58
C ILE A 287 7.60 -12.67 17.08
N ASP A 288 8.69 -13.38 17.39
CA ASP A 288 8.95 -14.75 16.99
C ASP A 288 7.95 -15.76 17.57
N ASP A 289 7.24 -15.40 18.64
CA ASP A 289 6.09 -16.16 19.15
C ASP A 289 4.93 -16.26 18.15
N LEU A 290 4.93 -15.41 17.11
CA LEU A 290 3.95 -15.46 16.03
C LEU A 290 4.37 -16.40 14.89
N LEU A 291 5.59 -16.94 14.88
CA LEU A 291 6.01 -17.96 13.91
C LEU A 291 5.24 -19.26 14.15
N PRO A 292 4.99 -20.07 13.11
CA PRO A 292 4.42 -21.40 13.31
C PRO A 292 5.33 -22.21 14.24
N SER A 293 4.73 -22.89 15.22
CA SER A 293 5.42 -23.90 16.01
C SER A 293 5.99 -24.94 15.03
N MET A 294 7.31 -25.18 15.10
CA MET A 294 7.94 -26.24 14.32
C MET A 294 7.18 -27.54 14.61
N PRO A 295 6.86 -28.36 13.59
CA PRO A 295 6.37 -29.70 13.86
C PRO A 295 7.41 -30.39 14.75
N GLU A 296 6.98 -30.85 15.92
CA GLU A 296 7.80 -31.77 16.72
C GLU A 296 8.05 -32.98 15.82
N PHE A 297 9.30 -33.17 15.42
CA PHE A 297 9.70 -34.40 14.74
C PHE A 297 9.55 -35.53 15.76
N SER A 298 8.42 -36.23 15.71
CA SER A 298 8.19 -37.51 16.40
C SER A 298 8.82 -38.65 15.62
#